data_AF-A0A8S3ISA4-F1
#
_entry.id   AF-A0A8S3ISA4-F1
#
_cell.length_a   1.000
_cell.length_b   1.000
_cell.length_c   1.000
_cell.angle_alpha   90.00
_cell.angle_beta   90.00
_cell.angle_gamma   90.00
#
_symmetry.space_group_name_H-M   'P 1'
#
loop_
_entity.id
_entity.type
_entity.pdbx_description
1 polymer ?
#
loop_
_entity_poly.entity_id
_entity_poly.type
_entity_poly.pdbx_seq_one_letter_code
_entity_poly.pdbx_strand_id
1 'polypeptide(L)'
;MVAFTEQICQRTSRIFGTHGELTWTGNDTLIHYDFLTQKRTAYDETDCSGAGIMSGHGGADFFAMDSFIRALSSNKPELIGTGPEDSLTSHIIAFAAEIARKENRVCRLDEFL
;
A
#
# COMPACT_ATOMS: atom_id res chain seq x y z
N MET A 1 -2.04 0.72 9.63
CA MET A 1 -1.56 1.07 10.98
C MET A 1 -1.12 -0.21 11.66
N VAL A 2 -0.02 -0.16 12.41
CA VAL A 2 0.40 -1.23 13.31
C VAL A 2 0.14 -0.72 14.72
N ALA A 3 -0.43 -1.55 15.60
CA ALA A 3 -0.67 -1.13 16.98
C ALA A 3 0.66 -0.99 17.74
N PHE A 4 0.69 -0.12 18.74
CA PHE A 4 1.83 0.07 19.65
C PHE A 4 3.14 0.51 18.98
N THR A 5 3.08 1.40 17.99
CA THR A 5 4.25 2.01 17.35
C THR A 5 4.48 3.45 17.81
N GLU A 6 5.75 3.87 17.91
CA GLU A 6 6.14 5.26 18.19
C GLU A 6 5.63 6.20 17.10
N GLN A 7 5.84 5.81 15.84
CA GLN A 7 5.31 6.51 14.68
C GLN A 7 3.80 6.24 14.58
N ILE A 8 3.00 7.30 14.67
CA ILE A 8 1.55 7.23 14.58
C ILE A 8 1.13 7.49 13.14
N CYS A 9 0.31 6.60 12.57
CA CYS A 9 -0.25 6.72 11.22
C CYS A 9 0.78 6.79 10.07
N GLN A 10 2.07 6.59 10.32
CA GLN A 10 3.07 6.47 9.25
C GLN A 10 3.14 5.03 8.77
N ARG A 11 3.10 4.86 7.45
CA ARG A 11 3.35 3.58 6.80
C ARG A 11 4.81 3.57 6.39
N THR A 12 5.45 2.43 6.53
CA THR A 12 6.82 2.22 6.09
C THR A 12 6.85 0.96 5.23
N SER A 13 7.66 1.00 4.17
CA SER A 13 7.80 -0.09 3.22
C SER A 13 9.27 -0.27 2.87
N ARG A 14 9.72 -1.51 2.83
CA ARG A 14 11.03 -1.87 2.31
C ARG A 14 10.90 -3.09 1.41
N ILE A 15 11.35 -2.96 0.18
CA ILE A 15 11.26 -4.00 -0.84
C ILE A 15 12.67 -4.32 -1.31
N PHE A 16 13.05 -5.59 -1.24
CA PHE A 16 14.34 -6.07 -1.71
C PHE A 16 14.16 -6.75 -3.06
N GLY A 17 14.87 -6.25 -4.06
CA GLY A 17 15.00 -6.87 -5.36
C GLY A 17 16.37 -7.51 -5.55
N THR A 18 16.58 -8.13 -6.70
CA THR A 18 17.86 -8.76 -7.05
C THR A 18 18.97 -7.75 -7.37
N HIS A 19 18.61 -6.51 -7.70
CA HIS A 19 19.55 -5.46 -8.14
C HIS A 19 19.55 -4.21 -7.25
N GLY A 20 18.70 -4.18 -6.23
CA GLY A 20 18.58 -3.02 -5.37
C GLY A 20 17.51 -3.19 -4.30
N GLU A 21 17.38 -2.17 -3.47
CA GLU A 21 16.32 -2.06 -2.47
C GLU A 21 15.59 -0.73 -2.59
N LEU A 22 14.28 -0.77 -2.37
CA LEU A 22 13.42 0.40 -2.25
C LEU A 22 13.05 0.58 -0.78
N THR A 23 13.22 1.79 -0.27
CA THR A 23 12.83 2.15 1.10
C THR A 23 11.96 3.40 1.08
N TRP A 24 10.84 3.32 1.79
CA TRP A 24 9.93 4.44 2.01
C TRP A 24 9.54 4.48 3.49
N THR A 25 9.74 5.64 4.13
CA THR A 25 9.55 5.81 5.58
C THR A 25 8.41 6.77 5.92
N GLY A 26 7.51 7.06 4.98
CA GLY A 26 6.38 7.97 5.21
C GLY A 26 6.72 9.46 5.19
N ASN A 27 7.88 9.84 4.61
CA ASN A 27 8.38 11.22 4.54
C ASN A 27 8.45 11.75 3.09
N ASP A 28 7.51 11.35 2.23
CA ASP A 28 7.35 11.81 0.84
C ASP A 28 8.54 11.58 -0.10
N THR A 29 9.57 10.84 0.33
CA THR A 29 10.72 10.47 -0.50
C THR A 29 10.88 8.96 -0.53
N LEU A 30 10.87 8.40 -1.73
CA LEU A 30 11.27 7.02 -2.00
C LEU A 30 12.78 6.97 -2.26
N ILE A 31 13.48 6.08 -1.55
CA ILE A 31 14.91 5.86 -1.75
C ILE A 31 15.13 4.54 -2.47
N HIS A 32 15.81 4.59 -3.61
CA HIS A 32 16.33 3.41 -4.31
C HIS A 32 17.83 3.30 -4.07
N TYR A 33 18.30 2.16 -3.56
CA TYR A 33 19.71 1.83 -3.49
C TYR A 33 20.04 0.75 -4.51
N ASP A 34 20.86 1.11 -5.49
CA ASP A 34 21.31 0.22 -6.56
C ASP A 34 22.56 -0.54 -6.10
N PHE A 35 22.50 -1.88 -6.10
CA PHE A 35 23.57 -2.72 -5.57
C PHE A 35 24.83 -2.73 -6.46
N LEU A 36 24.66 -2.58 -7.78
CA LEU A 36 25.75 -2.65 -8.74
C LEU A 36 26.62 -1.39 -8.68
N THR A 37 25.97 -0.23 -8.59
CA THR A 37 26.63 1.09 -8.59
C THR A 37 26.86 1.63 -7.18
N GLN A 38 26.23 1.04 -6.17
CA GLN A 38 26.21 1.50 -4.77
C GLN A 38 25.68 2.93 -4.62
N LYS A 39 24.85 3.38 -5.56
CA LYS A 39 24.26 4.73 -5.54
C LYS A 39 22.88 4.71 -4.90
N ARG A 40 22.58 5.80 -4.19
CA ARG A 40 21.23 6.10 -3.72
C ARG A 40 20.60 7.14 -4.64
N THR A 41 19.38 6.87 -5.09
CA THR A 41 18.55 7.83 -5.82
C THR A 41 17.31 8.11 -5.01
N ALA A 42 17.05 9.39 -4.77
CA ALA A 42 15.84 9.86 -4.13
C ALA A 42 14.80 10.22 -5.21
N TYR A 43 13.57 9.78 -5.00
CA TYR A 43 12.42 10.16 -5.79
C TYR A 43 11.43 10.82 -4.84
N ASP A 44 11.29 12.13 -4.96
CA ASP A 44 10.29 12.88 -4.19
C ASP A 44 8.91 12.61 -4.78
N GLU A 45 7.93 12.45 -3.90
CA GLU A 45 6.56 12.14 -4.27
C GLU A 45 5.92 13.28 -5.07
N THR A 46 5.02 12.88 -5.96
CA THR A 46 4.16 13.78 -6.72
C THR A 46 3.29 14.62 -5.80
N ASP A 47 3.19 15.90 -6.11
CA ASP A 47 2.35 16.88 -5.42
C ASP A 47 0.90 16.37 -5.24
N CYS A 48 0.52 16.13 -3.99
CA CYS A 48 -0.84 15.76 -3.60
C CYS A 48 -1.74 16.98 -3.31
N SER A 49 -1.33 18.19 -3.70
CA SER A 49 -2.06 19.45 -3.49
C SER A 49 -3.52 19.41 -3.97
N GLY A 50 -3.83 18.58 -4.97
CA GLY A 50 -5.20 18.37 -5.46
C GLY A 50 -6.15 17.76 -4.43
N ALA A 51 -5.65 17.10 -3.38
CA ALA A 51 -6.49 16.44 -2.38
C ALA A 51 -7.17 17.41 -1.40
N GLY A 52 -6.60 18.60 -1.17
CA GLY A 52 -7.19 19.62 -0.30
C GLY A 52 -7.64 19.09 1.07
N ILE A 53 -8.94 19.25 1.39
CA ILE A 53 -9.56 18.77 2.64
C ILE A 53 -9.61 17.23 2.75
N MET A 54 -9.38 16.51 1.65
CA MET A 54 -9.29 15.05 1.58
C MET A 54 -7.83 14.56 1.56
N SER A 55 -6.90 15.34 2.12
CA SER A 55 -5.48 14.94 2.27
C SER A 55 -5.25 13.82 3.29
N GLY A 56 -6.31 13.34 3.95
CA GLY A 56 -6.28 12.12 4.76
C GLY A 56 -5.63 10.96 4.01
N HIS A 57 -4.85 10.16 4.74
CA HIS A 57 -4.08 9.05 4.18
C HIS A 57 -3.10 9.44 3.04
N GLY A 58 -2.59 10.68 3.04
CA GLY A 58 -1.68 11.15 1.98
C GLY A 58 -2.40 11.45 0.66
N GLY A 59 -3.68 11.80 0.70
CA GLY A 59 -4.49 12.06 -0.49
C GLY A 59 -5.07 10.81 -1.15
N ALA A 60 -4.79 9.61 -0.62
CA ALA A 60 -5.30 8.35 -1.17
C ALA A 60 -6.83 8.33 -1.26
N ASP A 61 -7.53 8.90 -0.27
CA ASP A 61 -9.00 8.95 -0.25
C ASP A 61 -9.55 9.79 -1.41
N PHE A 62 -8.91 10.93 -1.70
CA PHE A 62 -9.26 11.77 -2.84
C PHE A 62 -9.07 11.02 -4.16
N PHE A 63 -7.89 10.41 -4.37
CA PHE A 63 -7.59 9.73 -5.63
C PHE A 63 -8.43 8.45 -5.84
N ALA A 64 -8.83 7.77 -4.76
CA ALA A 64 -9.78 6.68 -4.84
C ALA A 64 -11.14 7.16 -5.39
N MET A 65 -11.66 8.28 -4.87
CA MET A 65 -12.91 8.87 -5.34
C MET A 65 -12.79 9.47 -6.75
N ASP A 66 -11.67 10.14 -7.08
CA ASP A 66 -11.39 10.64 -8.43
C ASP A 66 -11.43 9.49 -9.45
N SER A 67 -10.74 8.38 -9.15
CA SER A 67 -10.71 7.22 -10.04
C SER A 67 -12.11 6.62 -10.23
N PHE A 68 -12.89 6.54 -9.14
CA PHE A 68 -14.28 6.07 -9.21
C PHE A 68 -15.17 6.94 -10.11
N ILE A 69 -15.13 8.26 -9.92
CA ILE A 69 -15.93 9.20 -10.72
C ILE A 69 -15.49 9.18 -12.18
N ARG A 70 -14.18 9.08 -12.45
CA ARG A 70 -13.64 8.97 -13.82
C ARG A 70 -14.04 7.67 -14.50
N ALA A 71 -14.02 6.54 -13.78
CA ALA A 71 -14.47 5.26 -14.30
C ALA A 71 -15.94 5.34 -14.79
N LEU A 72 -16.81 5.94 -13.97
CA LEU A 72 -18.23 6.09 -14.30
C LEU A 72 -18.46 7.08 -15.45
N SER A 73 -17.87 8.27 -15.38
CA SER A 73 -18.08 9.34 -16.37
C SER A 73 -17.51 9.02 -17.75
N SER A 74 -16.45 8.21 -17.82
CA SER A 74 -15.83 7.79 -19.09
C SER A 74 -16.19 6.38 -19.53
N ASN A 75 -17.03 5.66 -18.76
CA ASN A 75 -17.38 4.26 -18.99
C ASN A 75 -16.15 3.34 -19.12
N LYS A 76 -15.19 3.52 -18.22
CA LYS A 76 -13.89 2.83 -18.18
C LYS A 76 -13.70 2.11 -16.84
N PRO A 77 -14.26 0.90 -16.67
CA PRO A 77 -14.15 0.16 -15.42
C PRO A 77 -12.70 -0.17 -15.03
N GLU A 78 -11.77 -0.22 -15.99
CA GLU A 78 -10.34 -0.46 -15.76
C GLU A 78 -9.63 0.61 -14.91
N LEU A 79 -10.26 1.77 -14.69
CA LEU A 79 -9.76 2.78 -13.76
C LEU A 79 -9.98 2.38 -12.28
N ILE A 80 -10.84 1.40 -12.01
CA ILE A 80 -11.00 0.83 -10.67
C ILE A 80 -9.95 -0.27 -10.47
N GLY A 81 -8.91 0.04 -9.68
CA GLY A 81 -7.78 -0.87 -9.48
C GLY A 81 -8.00 -2.02 -8.50
N THR A 82 -9.11 -2.03 -7.75
CA THR A 82 -9.43 -3.09 -6.77
C THR A 82 -10.92 -3.43 -6.82
N GLY A 83 -11.24 -4.72 -6.80
CA GLY A 83 -12.59 -5.25 -6.87
C GLY A 83 -13.05 -5.97 -5.59
N PRO A 84 -14.24 -6.61 -5.64
CA PRO A 84 -14.75 -7.40 -4.52
C PRO A 84 -13.85 -8.59 -4.18
N GLU A 85 -13.19 -9.21 -5.17
CA GLU A 85 -12.29 -10.35 -4.94
C GLU A 85 -11.01 -9.95 -4.20
N ASP A 86 -10.43 -8.79 -4.52
CA ASP A 86 -9.28 -8.23 -3.80
C ASP A 86 -9.65 -7.91 -2.34
N SER A 87 -10.86 -7.37 -2.16
CA SER A 87 -11.42 -7.08 -0.84
C SER A 87 -11.63 -8.35 -0.03
N LEU A 88 -12.23 -9.38 -0.62
CA LEU A 88 -12.43 -10.69 0.02
C LEU A 88 -11.09 -11.32 0.40
N THR A 89 -10.12 -11.34 -0.52
CA THR A 89 -8.77 -11.86 -0.27
C THR A 89 -8.11 -11.15 0.92
N SER A 90 -8.25 -9.82 1.02
CA SER A 90 -7.70 -9.04 2.15
C SER A 90 -8.34 -9.43 3.49
N HIS A 91 -9.64 -9.71 3.52
CA HIS A 91 -10.33 -10.17 4.72
C HIS A 91 -9.92 -11.59 5.11
N ILE A 92 -9.76 -12.49 4.14
CA ILE A 92 -9.27 -13.86 4.37
C ILE A 92 -7.88 -13.84 5.02
N ILE A 93 -6.98 -12.98 4.53
CA ILE A 93 -5.64 -12.80 5.13
C ILE A 93 -5.76 -12.37 6.59
N ALA A 94 -6.65 -11.43 6.91
CA ALA A 94 -6.86 -10.97 8.29
C ALA A 94 -7.35 -12.10 9.21
N PHE A 95 -8.28 -12.94 8.75
CA PHE A 95 -8.77 -14.08 9.52
C PHE A 95 -7.71 -15.17 9.70
N ALA A 96 -6.99 -15.51 8.64
CA ALA A 96 -5.89 -16.47 8.69
C ALA A 96 -4.79 -16.00 9.66
N ALA A 97 -4.48 -14.69 9.68
CA ALA A 97 -3.53 -14.11 10.63
C ALA A 97 -4.00 -14.23 12.09
N GLU A 98 -5.30 -14.04 12.37
CA GLU A 98 -5.84 -14.21 13.71
C GLU A 98 -5.82 -15.68 14.18
N ILE A 99 -6.09 -16.62 13.28
CA ILE A 99 -5.94 -18.06 13.56
C ILE A 99 -4.47 -18.39 13.84
N ALA A 100 -3.56 -17.94 12.98
CA ALA A 100 -2.12 -18.12 13.16
C ALA A 100 -1.63 -17.58 14.52
N ARG A 101 -2.12 -16.41 14.93
CA ARG A 101 -1.79 -15.79 16.23
C ARG A 101 -2.31 -16.62 17.42
N LYS A 102 -3.53 -17.15 17.34
CA LYS A 102 -4.14 -17.94 18.42
C LYS A 102 -3.55 -19.34 18.55
N GLU A 103 -3.27 -19.98 17.43
CA GLU A 103 -2.82 -21.38 17.37
C GLU A 103 -1.30 -21.50 17.29
N ASN A 104 -0.58 -20.39 17.15
CA ASN A 104 0.87 -20.34 17.00
C ASN A 104 1.38 -21.25 15.86
N ARG A 105 0.75 -21.14 14.69
CA ARG A 105 1.09 -21.94 13.51
C ARG A 105 1.08 -21.12 12.23
N VAL A 106 1.70 -21.67 11.18
CA VAL A 106 1.55 -21.17 9.82
C VAL A 106 0.18 -21.60 9.28
N CYS A 107 -0.55 -20.66 8.68
CA CYS A 107 -1.80 -20.91 7.96
C CYS A 107 -1.54 -20.71 6.47
N ARG A 108 -1.91 -21.70 5.63
CA ARG A 108 -1.85 -21.50 4.18
C ARG A 108 -3.15 -20.86 3.71
N LEU A 109 -3.06 -19.85 2.84
CA LEU A 109 -4.23 -19.10 2.40
C LEU A 109 -5.17 -19.92 1.50
N ASP A 110 -4.65 -20.94 0.80
CA ASP A 110 -5.45 -21.86 -0.02
C ASP A 110 -6.34 -22.80 0.80
N GLU A 111 -6.19 -22.83 2.13
CA GLU A 111 -7.13 -23.52 3.04
C GLU A 111 -8.44 -22.73 3.24
N PHE A 112 -8.50 -21.47 2.81
CA PHE A 112 -9.61 -20.52 3.05
C PHE A 112 -10.32 -20.06 1.77
N LEU A 113 -9.87 -20.55 0.60
CA LEU A 113 -10.36 -20.19 -0.74
C LEU A 113 -11.13 -21.35 -1.39
#